data_AF-A0A6P5RRK5-F1
#
_entry.id   AF-A0A6P5RRK5-F1
#
_cell.length_a   1.000
_cell.length_b   1.000
_cell.length_c   1.000
_cell.angle_alpha   90.00
_cell.angle_beta   90.00
_cell.angle_gamma   90.00
#
_symmetry.space_group_name_H-M   'P 1'
#
loop_
_entity.id
_entity.type
_entity.pdbx_description
1 polymer ?
#
loop_
_entity_poly.entity_id
_entity_poly.type
_entity_poly.pdbx_seq_one_letter_code
_entity_poly.pdbx_strand_id
1 'polypeptide(L)'
;MKKSYGGIVAASLFMLLVLRYAILNYPTGDSFLTNALYTNTSNPLEWLNTVPPAVQNPENASQVISAEIIVFSLFAQRNVSNEEQQTMQTWNLLKHLINQAQGLPHAVDAIKEAGGAWNSLMASVEEQRLGYTNESSPGKAKEKQCPYFLNKMNGTGIDNNVHKLRVPCGLTQGSSITIIGVPNGLVGNFRIELTGEPLPGEPDPPVILHYNVRLNGDKLTEDPVIVQNTWTVAHDWGEEERCPSPTPEKNNKVDELDQCNKIVGKTEEQRIRSNVSRQSSTVQDGSKSRRYFPFKQGYPFVATLRVGSEGIQMTVDGKHLTSFAFRETLEPWLVSELRISGDLKLISVLASGLPSSEDSEHIINLEELKSAPLSPHRRLDLFIGVFSTANNFKRRMAVRRTWMQYAAVRSGAVSVRFFVGLHKNQIVNEELWNEAQTYGDIQLMPFVDYYGLITWKTLAICIFGTEVVSAKFVMKTDDDAFVRVDEVLASLNRIKVTRGLLYGLINSDSRPHRNPDSKWYISPEEWPEQTYPPWAHGPGYVVSNDIAKAVSARYKKGSLKMFKLEDVAMGIWIADMKKEGLNVQYVKEEKVYNEGCKDGYVVAHYQGPREMLCLWQKIQEGQVAKCCGGDR
;
A
#
# COMPACT_ATOMS: atom_id res chain seq x y z
N MET A 1 -31.59 -47.22 58.79
CA MET A 1 -31.23 -46.39 57.61
C MET A 1 -32.37 -45.42 57.29
N LYS A 2 -32.32 -44.17 57.79
CA LYS A 2 -33.20 -43.04 57.43
C LYS A 2 -32.86 -41.88 58.37
N LYS A 3 -31.73 -41.19 58.15
CA LYS A 3 -31.38 -39.95 58.90
C LYS A 3 -30.40 -39.00 58.19
N SER A 4 -30.19 -39.14 56.87
CA SER A 4 -29.23 -38.30 56.11
C SER A 4 -29.84 -37.54 54.93
N TYR A 5 -31.17 -37.40 54.85
CA TYR A 5 -31.83 -36.60 53.80
C TYR A 5 -32.26 -35.21 54.26
N GLY A 6 -32.40 -34.97 55.57
CA GLY A 6 -32.80 -33.66 56.10
C GLY A 6 -31.73 -32.58 55.96
N GLY A 7 -30.46 -32.92 56.14
CA GLY A 7 -29.35 -31.96 56.05
C GLY A 7 -29.09 -31.44 54.63
N ILE A 8 -29.27 -32.30 53.62
CA ILE A 8 -29.06 -31.93 52.21
C ILE A 8 -30.18 -31.02 51.72
N VAL A 9 -31.43 -31.28 52.14
CA VAL A 9 -32.58 -30.42 51.79
C VAL A 9 -32.48 -29.06 52.52
N ALA A 10 -32.04 -29.05 53.77
CA ALA A 10 -31.81 -27.81 54.51
C ALA A 10 -30.68 -26.96 53.92
N ALA A 11 -29.57 -27.57 53.50
CA ALA A 11 -28.46 -26.87 52.85
C ALA A 11 -28.85 -26.31 51.47
N SER A 12 -29.68 -27.04 50.70
CA SER A 12 -30.19 -26.58 49.41
C SER A 12 -31.18 -25.41 49.56
N LEU A 13 -32.06 -25.45 50.56
CA LEU A 13 -32.95 -24.33 50.89
C LEU A 13 -32.19 -23.11 51.41
N PHE A 14 -31.12 -23.31 52.18
CA PHE A 14 -30.27 -22.22 52.65
C PHE A 14 -29.49 -21.56 51.49
N MET A 15 -28.95 -22.34 50.55
CA MET A 15 -28.30 -21.81 49.35
C MET A 15 -29.29 -21.04 48.45
N LEU A 16 -30.54 -21.52 48.33
CA LEU A 16 -31.59 -20.81 47.59
C LEU A 16 -32.02 -19.51 48.28
N LEU A 17 -32.03 -19.47 49.62
CA LEU A 17 -32.30 -18.26 50.39
C LEU A 17 -31.15 -17.25 50.28
N VAL A 18 -29.89 -17.71 50.27
CA VAL A 18 -28.72 -16.84 50.04
C VAL A 18 -28.71 -16.31 48.60
N LEU A 19 -29.07 -17.14 47.61
CA LEU A 19 -29.22 -16.68 46.22
C LEU A 19 -30.35 -15.64 46.09
N ARG A 20 -31.50 -15.88 46.75
CA ARG A 20 -32.60 -14.91 46.80
C ARG A 20 -32.20 -13.62 47.49
N TYR A 21 -31.47 -13.70 48.60
CA TYR A 21 -31.00 -12.52 49.33
C TYR A 21 -29.94 -11.74 48.53
N ALA A 22 -29.10 -12.42 47.76
CA ALA A 22 -28.14 -11.80 46.84
C ALA A 22 -28.83 -11.14 45.64
N ILE A 23 -29.94 -11.71 45.15
CA ILE A 23 -30.76 -11.11 44.08
C ILE A 23 -31.61 -9.94 44.61
N LEU A 24 -32.08 -10.00 45.86
CA LEU A 24 -32.87 -8.92 46.47
C LEU A 24 -32.05 -7.70 46.89
N ASN A 25 -30.73 -7.83 47.08
CA ASN A 25 -29.86 -6.75 47.56
C ASN A 25 -28.87 -6.21 46.52
N TYR A 26 -28.99 -6.58 45.24
CA TYR A 26 -28.26 -5.92 44.17
C TYR A 26 -29.20 -5.50 43.04
N PRO A 27 -29.41 -4.18 42.82
CA PRO A 27 -30.36 -3.70 41.84
C PRO A 27 -29.72 -3.72 40.45
N THR A 28 -30.16 -4.64 39.60
CA THR A 28 -29.92 -4.61 38.15
C THR A 28 -31.27 -4.48 37.44
N GLY A 29 -31.58 -3.26 36.98
CA GLY A 29 -32.77 -2.97 36.16
C GLY A 29 -33.45 -1.64 36.52
N ASP A 30 -33.13 -0.63 35.71
CA ASP A 30 -33.93 0.55 35.34
C ASP A 30 -34.21 1.67 36.37
N SER A 31 -33.27 2.62 36.45
CA SER A 31 -33.62 4.05 36.42
C SER A 31 -32.51 4.87 35.73
N PHE A 32 -32.56 4.96 34.41
CA PHE A 32 -32.16 6.17 33.70
C PHE A 32 -33.29 6.54 32.74
N LEU A 33 -34.42 6.96 33.32
CA LEU A 33 -35.32 7.84 32.59
C LEU A 33 -34.68 9.23 32.58
N THR A 34 -34.55 9.74 31.36
CA THR A 34 -34.55 11.16 31.01
C THR A 34 -33.43 12.01 31.62
N ASN A 35 -32.20 11.79 31.14
CA ASN A 35 -31.45 12.92 30.63
C ASN A 35 -31.26 12.68 29.15
N ALA A 36 -31.82 13.59 28.36
CA ALA A 36 -31.74 13.60 26.91
C ALA A 36 -30.26 13.44 26.51
N LEU A 37 -29.89 12.22 26.09
CA LEU A 37 -28.85 12.07 25.12
C LEU A 37 -29.39 12.80 23.89
N TYR A 38 -28.99 14.06 23.76
CA TYR A 38 -28.78 14.65 22.45
C TYR A 38 -27.70 13.79 21.79
N THR A 39 -28.08 12.60 21.30
CA THR A 39 -27.50 12.09 20.09
C THR A 39 -27.82 13.16 19.08
N ASN A 40 -26.83 14.03 18.82
CA ASN A 40 -26.91 14.88 17.66
C ASN A 40 -26.88 13.91 16.48
N THR A 41 -28.07 13.45 16.09
CA THR A 41 -28.35 12.88 14.78
C THR A 41 -28.21 14.02 13.79
N SER A 42 -27.01 14.61 13.69
CA SER A 42 -26.61 15.31 12.50
C SER A 42 -26.41 14.21 11.47
N ASN A 43 -27.46 14.04 10.69
CA ASN A 43 -27.47 13.35 9.41
C ASN A 43 -26.07 13.46 8.74
N PRO A 44 -25.30 12.37 8.57
CA PRO A 44 -23.94 12.43 8.03
C PRO A 44 -23.93 12.67 6.51
N LEU A 45 -24.88 13.46 6.00
CA LEU A 45 -25.19 13.65 4.58
C LEU A 45 -25.09 15.11 4.11
N GLU A 46 -24.64 16.06 4.93
CA GLU A 46 -24.43 17.44 4.44
C GLU A 46 -23.18 17.62 3.56
N TRP A 47 -22.25 16.66 3.57
CA TRP A 47 -21.04 16.69 2.73
C TRP A 47 -21.29 16.41 1.23
N LEU A 48 -22.53 16.06 0.83
CA LEU A 48 -22.85 15.74 -0.56
C LEU A 48 -23.18 16.97 -1.42
N ASN A 49 -23.24 18.19 -0.85
CA ASN A 49 -23.73 19.37 -1.57
C ASN A 49 -22.75 20.56 -1.69
N THR A 50 -21.51 20.45 -1.23
CA THR A 50 -20.52 21.52 -1.47
C THR A 50 -19.77 21.27 -2.78
N VAL A 51 -20.33 21.81 -3.87
CA VAL A 51 -19.58 22.11 -5.09
C VAL A 51 -18.50 23.13 -4.71
N PRO A 52 -17.19 22.88 -4.93
CA PRO A 52 -16.19 23.92 -4.79
C PRO A 52 -16.56 25.08 -5.71
N PRO A 53 -16.43 26.36 -5.31
CA PRO A 53 -16.69 27.46 -6.23
C PRO A 53 -15.84 27.25 -7.48
N ALA A 54 -16.49 27.28 -8.64
CA ALA A 54 -15.82 27.23 -9.92
C ALA A 54 -14.84 28.41 -9.98
N VAL A 55 -13.55 28.12 -9.76
CA VAL A 55 -12.48 29.04 -10.08
C VAL A 55 -12.56 29.21 -11.59
N GLN A 56 -12.88 30.42 -12.05
CA GLN A 56 -12.86 30.76 -13.46
C GLN A 56 -11.44 30.51 -13.98
N ASN A 57 -11.31 29.51 -14.86
CA ASN A 57 -10.09 29.25 -15.62
C ASN A 57 -9.68 30.55 -16.34
N PRO A 58 -8.47 31.07 -16.11
CA PRO A 58 -7.84 31.93 -17.10
C PRO A 58 -7.64 31.11 -18.37
N GLU A 59 -7.96 31.72 -19.50
CA GLU A 59 -7.95 31.11 -20.83
C GLU A 59 -6.72 30.23 -21.09
N ASN A 60 -7.00 29.05 -21.66
CA ASN A 60 -6.04 28.07 -22.16
C ASN A 60 -5.01 28.72 -23.09
N ALA A 61 -3.85 29.07 -22.55
CA ALA A 61 -2.60 29.04 -23.26
C ALA A 61 -1.85 27.79 -22.78
N SER A 62 -1.80 26.75 -23.61
CA SER A 62 -0.89 25.62 -23.43
C SER A 62 0.56 26.08 -23.61
N GLN A 63 1.07 26.84 -22.64
CA GLN A 63 2.49 27.13 -22.52
C GLN A 63 3.19 25.87 -22.05
N VAL A 64 4.07 25.33 -22.88
CA VAL A 64 5.05 24.31 -22.48
C VAL A 64 5.94 24.95 -21.40
N ILE A 65 5.63 24.69 -20.13
CA ILE A 65 6.46 25.15 -19.02
C ILE A 65 7.78 24.37 -19.10
N SER A 66 8.90 25.09 -19.19
CA SER A 66 10.23 24.48 -19.17
C SER A 66 10.41 23.63 -17.92
N ALA A 67 11.01 22.45 -18.06
CA ALA A 67 11.41 21.57 -16.96
C ALA A 67 12.19 22.32 -15.87
N GLU A 68 12.99 23.32 -16.27
CA GLU A 68 13.76 24.17 -15.36
C GLU A 68 12.88 25.05 -14.47
N ILE A 69 11.77 25.58 -15.00
CA ILE A 69 10.82 26.44 -14.25
C ILE A 69 10.08 25.60 -13.19
N ILE A 70 9.70 24.37 -13.54
CA ILE A 70 9.00 23.45 -12.64
C ILE A 70 9.92 23.06 -11.48
N VAL A 71 11.15 22.66 -11.78
CA VAL A 71 12.17 22.35 -10.76
C VAL A 71 12.45 23.58 -9.90
N PHE A 72 12.61 24.76 -10.51
CA PHE A 72 12.79 25.99 -9.77
C PHE A 72 11.65 26.26 -8.77
N SER A 73 10.39 26.03 -9.16
CA SER A 73 9.23 26.24 -8.28
C SER A 73 9.16 25.24 -7.11
N LEU A 74 9.60 24.00 -7.34
CA LEU A 74 9.60 22.92 -6.34
C LEU A 74 10.70 23.11 -5.28
N PHE A 75 11.83 23.69 -5.67
CA PHE A 75 12.96 23.99 -4.78
C PHE A 75 13.04 25.48 -4.37
N ALA A 76 12.03 26.28 -4.70
CA ALA A 76 11.95 27.67 -4.30
C ALA A 76 11.90 27.80 -2.78
N GLN A 77 12.60 28.80 -2.24
CA GLN A 77 12.64 29.05 -0.82
C GLN A 77 11.26 29.45 -0.30
N ARG A 78 10.79 28.80 0.77
CA ARG A 78 9.52 29.07 1.44
C ARG A 78 9.73 29.32 2.93
N ASN A 79 8.80 30.01 3.56
CA ASN A 79 8.78 30.23 5.02
C ASN A 79 8.34 28.96 5.75
N VAL A 80 9.28 28.02 5.85
CA VAL A 80 9.14 26.73 6.52
C VAL A 80 9.88 26.80 7.86
N SER A 81 9.23 26.33 8.93
CA SER A 81 9.80 26.29 10.28
C SER A 81 11.00 25.33 10.36
N ASN A 82 11.84 25.48 11.38
CA ASN A 82 12.99 24.59 11.58
C ASN A 82 12.57 23.12 11.76
N GLU A 83 11.42 22.86 12.38
CA GLU A 83 10.87 21.51 12.60
C GLU A 83 10.46 20.88 11.27
N GLU A 84 9.75 21.63 10.42
CA GLU A 84 9.36 21.15 9.10
C GLU A 84 10.55 20.95 8.16
N GLN A 85 11.60 21.77 8.27
CA GLN A 85 12.84 21.57 7.52
C GLN A 85 13.49 20.21 7.83
N GLN A 86 13.28 19.64 9.04
CA GLN A 86 13.78 18.30 9.37
C GLN A 86 13.13 17.21 8.52
N THR A 87 11.94 17.45 7.96
CA THR A 87 11.26 16.49 7.06
C THR A 87 11.77 16.55 5.63
N MET A 88 12.64 17.52 5.30
CA MET A 88 13.08 17.83 3.94
C MET A 88 14.62 17.90 3.83
N GLN A 89 15.37 17.21 4.69
CA GLN A 89 16.83 17.37 4.77
C GLN A 89 17.55 16.91 3.49
N THR A 90 16.97 15.97 2.74
CA THR A 90 17.46 15.55 1.41
C THR A 90 16.89 16.36 0.26
N TRP A 91 15.84 17.16 0.47
CA TRP A 91 15.09 17.81 -0.60
C TRP A 91 16.01 18.64 -1.51
N ASN A 92 16.70 19.63 -0.95
CA ASN A 92 17.58 20.51 -1.73
C ASN A 92 18.82 19.80 -2.29
N LEU A 93 19.23 18.68 -1.70
CA LEU A 93 20.33 17.86 -2.22
C LEU A 93 19.91 17.09 -3.49
N LEU A 94 18.60 16.95 -3.72
CA LEU A 94 17.99 16.30 -4.87
C LEU A 94 17.59 17.29 -5.99
N LYS A 95 18.01 18.56 -5.93
CA LYS A 95 17.66 19.57 -6.95
C LYS A 95 18.10 19.23 -8.40
N HIS A 96 19.05 18.31 -8.55
CA HIS A 96 19.58 17.87 -9.86
C HIS A 96 18.90 16.60 -10.41
N LEU A 97 17.83 16.11 -9.77
CA LEU A 97 17.14 14.89 -10.20
C LEU A 97 16.71 14.94 -11.67
N ILE A 98 16.23 16.10 -12.13
CA ILE A 98 15.75 16.25 -13.51
C ILE A 98 16.87 16.03 -14.54
N ASN A 99 18.10 16.41 -14.21
CA ASN A 99 19.27 16.24 -15.08
C ASN A 99 19.62 14.76 -15.27
N GLN A 100 19.12 13.90 -14.37
CA GLN A 100 19.34 12.46 -14.36
C GLN A 100 18.04 11.66 -14.44
N ALA A 101 16.97 12.28 -14.94
CA ALA A 101 15.71 11.61 -15.23
C ALA A 101 15.80 10.67 -16.44
N GLN A 102 16.87 10.77 -17.25
CA GLN A 102 17.10 9.89 -18.39
C GLN A 102 17.26 8.44 -17.92
N GLY A 103 16.46 7.53 -18.51
CA GLY A 103 16.49 6.10 -18.19
C GLY A 103 15.53 5.67 -17.07
N LEU A 104 14.74 6.59 -16.51
CA LEU A 104 13.66 6.26 -15.57
C LEU A 104 12.29 6.62 -16.18
N PRO A 105 11.37 5.66 -16.32
CA PRO A 105 10.01 5.92 -16.81
C PRO A 105 9.29 6.96 -15.94
N HIS A 106 8.55 7.88 -16.58
CA HIS A 106 7.70 8.89 -15.93
C HIS A 106 8.41 9.84 -14.94
N ALA A 107 9.75 9.87 -14.94
CA ALA A 107 10.55 10.66 -14.00
C ALA A 107 10.30 12.16 -14.09
N VAL A 108 10.18 12.70 -15.31
CA VAL A 108 9.89 14.12 -15.51
C VAL A 108 8.49 14.45 -15.01
N ASP A 109 7.50 13.62 -15.36
CA ASP A 109 6.10 13.86 -14.98
C ASP A 109 5.90 13.81 -13.46
N ALA A 110 6.57 12.88 -12.77
CA ALA A 110 6.53 12.79 -11.32
C ALA A 110 7.07 14.06 -10.61
N ILE A 111 8.10 14.70 -11.17
CA ILE A 111 8.61 15.99 -10.66
C ILE A 111 7.60 17.12 -10.93
N LYS A 112 6.96 17.12 -12.11
CA LYS A 112 5.94 18.13 -12.46
C LYS A 112 4.73 18.06 -11.54
N GLU A 113 4.21 16.85 -11.36
CA GLU A 113 3.07 16.58 -10.49
C GLU A 113 3.42 16.92 -9.03
N ALA A 114 4.65 16.65 -8.60
CA ALA A 114 5.12 17.05 -7.28
C ALA A 114 5.13 18.57 -7.08
N GLY A 115 5.43 19.35 -8.11
CA GLY A 115 5.29 20.82 -8.09
C GLY A 115 3.87 21.25 -7.71
N GLY A 116 2.86 20.68 -8.36
CA GLY A 116 1.45 20.95 -8.08
C GLY A 116 1.01 20.47 -6.70
N ALA A 117 1.38 19.24 -6.33
CA ALA A 117 1.07 18.65 -5.03
C ALA A 117 1.69 19.46 -3.88
N TRP A 118 2.95 19.87 -4.02
CA TRP A 118 3.67 20.68 -3.04
C TRP A 118 3.06 22.07 -2.88
N ASN A 119 2.71 22.73 -3.99
CA ASN A 119 2.03 24.03 -3.96
C ASN A 119 0.70 23.95 -3.19
N SER A 120 -0.10 22.94 -3.48
CA SER A 120 -1.41 22.74 -2.85
C SER A 120 -1.27 22.44 -1.36
N LEU A 121 -0.32 21.58 -0.98
CA LEU A 121 -0.03 21.28 0.42
C LEU A 121 0.42 22.53 1.19
N MET A 122 1.36 23.29 0.64
CA MET A 122 1.88 24.48 1.32
C MET A 122 0.80 25.56 1.48
N ALA A 123 -0.10 25.72 0.50
CA ALA A 123 -1.24 26.62 0.61
C ALA A 123 -2.18 26.20 1.76
N SER A 124 -2.49 24.90 1.87
CA SER A 124 -3.30 24.35 2.97
C SER A 124 -2.63 24.54 4.33
N VAL A 125 -1.31 24.33 4.43
CA VAL A 125 -0.55 24.54 5.67
C VAL A 125 -0.55 26.02 6.07
N GLU A 126 -0.37 26.94 5.13
CA GLU A 126 -0.44 28.39 5.39
C GLU A 126 -1.85 28.83 5.83
N GLU A 127 -2.90 28.33 5.19
CA GLU A 127 -4.29 28.58 5.59
C GLU A 127 -4.55 28.09 7.02
N GLN A 128 -4.09 26.88 7.36
CA GLN A 128 -4.22 26.35 8.72
C GLN A 128 -3.48 27.22 9.74
N ARG A 129 -2.25 27.67 9.44
CA ARG A 129 -1.48 28.57 10.31
C ARG A 129 -2.19 29.90 10.56
N LEU A 130 -2.78 30.50 9.52
CA LEU A 130 -3.53 31.75 9.63
C LEU A 130 -4.85 31.55 10.37
N GLY A 131 -5.55 30.43 10.15
CA GLY A 131 -6.77 30.06 10.89
C GLY A 131 -6.55 29.93 12.40
N TYR A 132 -5.42 29.38 12.84
CA TYR A 132 -5.07 29.30 14.27
C TYR A 132 -4.88 30.68 14.94
N THR A 133 -4.60 31.74 14.19
CA THR A 133 -4.45 33.09 14.78
C THR A 133 -5.76 33.80 15.08
N ASN A 134 -6.91 33.29 14.58
CA ASN A 134 -8.18 34.04 14.60
C ASN A 134 -9.36 33.39 15.34
N GLU A 135 -9.24 32.26 16.05
CA GLU A 135 -10.41 31.64 16.70
C GLU A 135 -10.37 31.54 18.22
N SER A 136 -11.24 32.36 18.82
CA SER A 136 -11.94 32.13 20.09
C SER A 136 -13.18 31.24 19.87
N SER A 137 -13.01 30.09 19.21
CA SER A 137 -14.05 29.06 19.06
C SER A 137 -13.55 27.70 19.57
N PRO A 138 -14.32 26.99 20.42
CA PRO A 138 -13.87 25.75 21.04
C PRO A 138 -13.91 24.58 20.04
N GLY A 139 -12.74 24.00 19.79
CA GLY A 139 -12.48 22.60 19.42
C GLY A 139 -13.57 21.85 18.65
N LYS A 140 -13.67 22.05 17.34
CA LYS A 140 -14.04 20.94 16.45
C LYS A 140 -12.80 20.07 16.29
N ALA A 141 -12.78 18.90 16.93
CA ALA A 141 -11.83 17.85 16.57
C ALA A 141 -11.89 17.68 15.04
N LYS A 142 -10.77 17.85 14.33
CA LYS A 142 -10.71 17.70 12.87
C LYS A 142 -11.28 16.30 12.52
N GLU A 143 -12.41 16.25 11.82
CA GLU A 143 -12.98 14.99 11.35
C GLU A 143 -11.95 14.28 10.44
N LYS A 144 -11.80 12.95 10.61
CA LYS A 144 -10.83 12.14 9.87
C LYS A 144 -11.02 12.28 8.36
N GLN A 145 -10.01 12.80 7.67
CA GLN A 145 -10.06 12.93 6.21
C GLN A 145 -9.91 11.57 5.50
N CYS A 146 -9.21 10.61 6.13
CA CYS A 146 -9.01 9.24 5.65
C CYS A 146 -9.75 8.18 6.51
N PRO A 147 -10.99 7.79 6.17
CA PRO A 147 -11.73 6.77 6.92
C PRO A 147 -11.22 5.36 6.62
N TYR A 148 -11.05 4.54 7.66
CA TYR A 148 -10.68 3.12 7.53
C TYR A 148 -11.76 2.27 6.84
N PHE A 149 -13.01 2.73 6.93
CA PHE A 149 -14.20 2.02 6.51
C PHE A 149 -15.20 2.99 5.88
N LEU A 150 -15.78 2.60 4.76
CA LEU A 150 -16.85 3.32 4.08
C LEU A 150 -18.00 2.37 3.83
N ASN A 151 -19.22 2.86 4.01
CA ASN A 151 -20.44 2.12 3.70
C ASN A 151 -21.42 3.05 2.99
N LYS A 152 -22.00 2.56 1.90
CA LYS A 152 -23.12 3.22 1.22
C LYS A 152 -24.24 2.20 1.02
N MET A 153 -25.33 2.39 1.77
CA MET A 153 -26.57 1.61 1.65
C MET A 153 -27.55 2.32 0.71
N ASN A 154 -28.33 1.54 -0.04
CA ASN A 154 -29.40 2.03 -0.91
C ASN A 154 -28.94 3.19 -1.82
N GLY A 155 -28.08 2.86 -2.80
CA GLY A 155 -27.61 3.84 -3.77
C GLY A 155 -28.76 4.42 -4.57
N THR A 156 -29.30 5.57 -4.18
CA THR A 156 -30.08 6.41 -5.09
C THR A 156 -29.08 7.06 -6.03
N GLY A 157 -29.03 6.60 -7.28
CA GLY A 157 -28.22 7.25 -8.32
C GLY A 157 -28.75 8.66 -8.55
N ILE A 158 -27.90 9.66 -8.33
CA ILE A 158 -28.11 11.00 -8.86
C ILE A 158 -27.53 10.90 -10.28
N ASP A 159 -28.41 10.88 -11.26
CA ASP A 159 -28.20 10.61 -12.70
C ASP A 159 -27.98 9.15 -13.15
N ASN A 160 -28.88 8.70 -14.04
CA ASN A 160 -28.65 7.69 -15.09
C ASN A 160 -27.99 6.34 -14.69
N ASN A 161 -28.50 5.62 -13.69
CA ASN A 161 -28.03 4.27 -13.31
C ASN A 161 -26.51 4.18 -12.98
N VAL A 162 -25.86 5.29 -12.61
CA VAL A 162 -24.46 5.30 -12.16
C VAL A 162 -24.39 5.51 -10.65
N HIS A 163 -23.73 4.61 -9.95
CA HIS A 163 -23.43 4.74 -8.53
C HIS A 163 -21.96 5.06 -8.32
N LYS A 164 -21.69 6.10 -7.53
CA LYS A 164 -20.34 6.55 -7.18
C LYS A 164 -20.09 6.43 -5.68
N LEU A 165 -18.90 5.98 -5.30
CA LEU A 165 -18.38 6.00 -3.94
C LEU A 165 -16.97 6.58 -3.96
N ARG A 166 -16.77 7.72 -3.30
CA ARG A 166 -15.46 8.35 -3.15
C ARG A 166 -14.59 7.54 -2.20
N VAL A 167 -13.33 7.33 -2.56
CA VAL A 167 -12.30 6.65 -1.77
C VAL A 167 -11.16 7.66 -1.56
N PRO A 168 -11.26 8.56 -0.57
CA PRO A 168 -10.47 9.80 -0.56
C PRO A 168 -8.96 9.60 -0.40
N CYS A 169 -8.50 8.44 0.05
CA CYS A 169 -7.09 8.20 0.37
C CYS A 169 -6.47 7.01 -0.39
N GLY A 170 -7.14 6.55 -1.46
CA GLY A 170 -6.65 5.40 -2.21
C GLY A 170 -6.99 4.07 -1.59
N LEU A 171 -6.47 3.02 -2.22
CA LEU A 171 -6.44 1.67 -1.69
C LEU A 171 -4.99 1.26 -1.38
N THR A 172 -4.81 0.36 -0.42
CA THR A 172 -3.51 -0.24 -0.09
C THR A 172 -3.66 -1.76 -0.06
N GLN A 173 -2.54 -2.49 0.01
CA GLN A 173 -2.57 -3.95 0.13
C GLN A 173 -3.43 -4.37 1.33
N GLY A 174 -4.38 -5.28 1.08
CA GLY A 174 -5.36 -5.73 2.07
C GLY A 174 -6.64 -4.90 2.11
N SER A 175 -6.71 -3.75 1.44
CA SER A 175 -7.99 -3.06 1.20
C SER A 175 -8.94 -3.95 0.41
N SER A 176 -10.23 -3.84 0.71
CA SER A 176 -11.28 -4.59 0.03
C SER A 176 -12.52 -3.75 -0.20
N ILE A 177 -13.13 -3.90 -1.38
CA ILE A 177 -14.42 -3.32 -1.74
C ILE A 177 -15.38 -4.47 -2.01
N THR A 178 -16.41 -4.61 -1.18
CA THR A 178 -17.49 -5.58 -1.33
C THR A 178 -18.75 -4.91 -1.87
N ILE A 179 -19.30 -5.48 -2.93
CA ILE A 179 -20.46 -4.99 -3.67
C ILE A 179 -21.54 -6.06 -3.57
N ILE A 180 -22.71 -5.65 -3.10
CA ILE A 180 -23.90 -6.49 -3.04
C ILE A 180 -24.91 -5.91 -4.02
N GLY A 181 -25.35 -6.70 -4.99
CA GLY A 181 -26.26 -6.25 -6.03
C GLY A 181 -27.00 -7.38 -6.71
N VAL A 182 -28.01 -7.01 -7.49
CA VAL A 182 -28.82 -7.94 -8.30
C VAL A 182 -28.78 -7.45 -9.75
N PRO A 183 -28.16 -8.19 -10.70
CA PRO A 183 -28.21 -7.83 -12.11
C PRO A 183 -29.68 -7.80 -12.54
N ASN A 184 -30.13 -6.68 -13.11
CA ASN A 184 -31.52 -6.45 -13.50
C ASN A 184 -31.60 -6.09 -14.99
N GLY A 185 -32.59 -5.31 -15.41
CA GLY A 185 -32.70 -4.85 -16.79
C GLY A 185 -32.98 -5.96 -17.81
N LEU A 186 -32.86 -5.64 -19.10
CA LEU A 186 -33.11 -6.58 -20.20
C LEU A 186 -31.89 -7.46 -20.49
N VAL A 187 -30.68 -6.91 -20.34
CA VAL A 187 -29.43 -7.59 -20.67
C VAL A 187 -28.64 -7.97 -19.42
N GLY A 188 -28.79 -7.21 -18.33
CA GLY A 188 -28.12 -7.49 -17.05
C GLY A 188 -26.61 -7.29 -17.07
N ASN A 189 -26.11 -6.58 -18.09
CA ASN A 189 -24.71 -6.20 -18.20
C ASN A 189 -24.41 -5.02 -17.27
N PHE A 190 -23.31 -5.10 -16.55
CA PHE A 190 -22.87 -4.02 -15.66
C PHE A 190 -21.35 -3.95 -15.62
N ARG A 191 -20.85 -2.80 -15.20
CA ARG A 191 -19.42 -2.56 -15.03
C ARG A 191 -19.12 -1.95 -13.67
N ILE A 192 -17.96 -2.32 -13.15
CA ILE A 192 -17.36 -1.80 -11.93
C ILE A 192 -16.03 -1.18 -12.34
N GLU A 193 -15.82 0.09 -12.03
CA GLU A 193 -14.63 0.83 -12.41
C GLU A 193 -13.99 1.44 -11.15
N LEU A 194 -12.69 1.26 -11.01
CA LEU A 194 -11.85 1.99 -10.06
C LEU A 194 -11.14 3.09 -10.85
N THR A 195 -11.45 4.35 -10.55
CA THR A 195 -10.92 5.51 -11.27
C THR A 195 -10.03 6.37 -10.38
N GLY A 196 -9.02 7.00 -10.98
CA GLY A 196 -8.14 7.93 -10.30
C GLY A 196 -8.63 9.38 -10.37
N GLU A 197 -7.82 10.32 -9.90
CA GLU A 197 -8.07 11.75 -10.13
C GLU A 197 -7.62 12.16 -11.54
N PRO A 198 -8.36 13.05 -12.23
CA PRO A 198 -7.94 13.57 -13.51
C PRO A 198 -6.65 14.38 -13.36
N LEU A 199 -5.73 14.25 -14.31
CA LEU A 199 -4.49 15.02 -14.31
C LEU A 199 -4.75 16.44 -14.86
N PRO A 200 -3.98 17.46 -14.44
CA PRO A 200 -4.12 18.81 -14.99
C PRO A 200 -3.98 18.81 -16.51
N GLY A 201 -5.03 19.24 -17.22
CA GLY A 201 -5.08 19.25 -18.68
C GLY A 201 -5.73 18.01 -19.32
N GLU A 202 -6.09 17.00 -18.53
CA GLU A 202 -6.80 15.81 -18.99
C GLU A 202 -8.25 15.81 -18.46
N PRO A 203 -9.27 15.79 -19.33
CA PRO A 203 -10.66 15.89 -18.90
C PRO A 203 -11.18 14.60 -18.25
N ASP A 204 -10.64 13.45 -18.64
CA ASP A 204 -11.10 12.13 -18.22
C ASP A 204 -10.12 11.51 -17.21
N PRO A 205 -10.61 10.96 -16.08
CA PRO A 205 -9.73 10.32 -15.10
C PRO A 205 -9.20 8.97 -15.62
N PRO A 206 -7.97 8.58 -15.23
CA PRO A 206 -7.45 7.25 -15.54
C PRO A 206 -8.30 6.16 -14.89
N VAL A 207 -8.42 5.02 -15.57
CA VAL A 207 -9.16 3.84 -15.09
C VAL A 207 -8.14 2.78 -14.67
N ILE A 208 -7.98 2.62 -13.35
CA ILE A 208 -7.07 1.65 -12.72
C ILE A 208 -7.55 0.23 -12.93
N LEU A 209 -8.87 0.01 -12.87
CA LEU A 209 -9.50 -1.26 -13.18
C LEU A 209 -10.87 -1.01 -13.79
N HIS A 210 -11.07 -1.50 -15.01
CA HIS A 210 -12.37 -1.65 -15.63
C HIS A 210 -12.77 -3.12 -15.54
N TYR A 211 -13.88 -3.43 -14.86
CA TYR A 211 -14.39 -4.78 -14.70
C TYR A 211 -15.79 -4.88 -15.30
N ASN A 212 -15.91 -5.49 -16.48
CA ASN A 212 -17.12 -5.46 -17.29
C ASN A 212 -17.75 -6.84 -17.40
N VAL A 213 -18.94 -7.01 -16.84
CA VAL A 213 -19.71 -8.25 -16.85
C VAL A 213 -20.74 -8.19 -17.96
N ARG A 214 -20.63 -9.13 -18.91
CA ARG A 214 -21.55 -9.28 -20.04
C ARG A 214 -22.28 -10.62 -19.94
N LEU A 215 -23.54 -10.62 -19.52
CA LEU A 215 -24.32 -11.85 -19.27
C LEU A 215 -24.78 -12.54 -20.56
N ASN A 216 -24.99 -11.79 -21.63
CA ASN A 216 -25.43 -12.34 -22.92
C ASN A 216 -24.28 -12.49 -23.94
N GLY A 217 -23.04 -12.40 -23.45
CA GLY A 217 -21.86 -12.42 -24.29
C GLY A 217 -21.62 -11.12 -25.08
N ASP A 218 -20.73 -11.20 -26.06
CA ASP A 218 -20.37 -10.13 -26.99
C ASP A 218 -20.23 -10.67 -28.42
N LYS A 219 -19.72 -9.85 -29.36
CA LYS A 219 -19.54 -10.26 -30.76
C LYS A 219 -18.53 -11.40 -30.95
N LEU A 220 -17.66 -11.65 -29.96
CA LEU A 220 -16.62 -12.67 -30.01
C LEU A 220 -17.06 -13.96 -29.31
N THR A 221 -17.92 -13.84 -28.30
CA THR A 221 -18.39 -14.93 -27.45
C THR A 221 -19.90 -14.83 -27.30
N GLU A 222 -20.66 -15.81 -27.79
CA GLU A 222 -22.12 -15.87 -27.57
C GLU A 222 -22.49 -16.22 -26.10
N ASP A 223 -21.50 -16.61 -25.31
CA ASP A 223 -21.63 -16.98 -23.90
C ASP A 223 -21.24 -15.83 -22.96
N PRO A 224 -21.72 -15.83 -21.69
CA PRO A 224 -21.34 -14.83 -20.70
C PRO A 224 -19.82 -14.67 -20.55
N VAL A 225 -19.34 -13.41 -20.48
CA VAL A 225 -17.91 -13.08 -20.39
C VAL A 225 -17.66 -11.91 -19.46
N ILE A 226 -16.52 -11.96 -18.79
CA ILE A 226 -15.95 -10.87 -17.99
C ILE A 226 -14.77 -10.32 -18.76
N VAL A 227 -14.74 -9.00 -18.96
CA VAL A 227 -13.64 -8.29 -19.61
C VAL A 227 -13.02 -7.32 -18.62
N GLN A 228 -11.71 -7.41 -18.46
CA GLN A 228 -10.91 -6.58 -17.58
C GLN A 228 -9.89 -5.78 -18.37
N ASN A 229 -9.73 -4.51 -18.04
CA ASN A 229 -8.76 -3.64 -18.71
C ASN A 229 -8.42 -2.42 -17.85
N THR A 230 -7.49 -1.60 -18.33
CA THR A 230 -7.16 -0.27 -17.83
C THR A 230 -7.23 0.76 -18.94
N TRP A 231 -7.34 2.03 -18.58
CA TRP A 231 -7.33 3.13 -19.54
C TRP A 231 -6.54 4.32 -19.01
N THR A 232 -5.74 4.94 -19.87
CA THR A 232 -5.12 6.25 -19.63
C THR A 232 -5.20 7.11 -20.87
N VAL A 233 -5.14 8.44 -20.73
CA VAL A 233 -5.11 9.33 -21.90
C VAL A 233 -3.89 9.06 -22.79
N ALA A 234 -2.74 8.73 -22.20
CA ALA A 234 -1.50 8.51 -22.93
C ALA A 234 -1.48 7.21 -23.76
N HIS A 235 -2.16 6.16 -23.31
CA HIS A 235 -2.07 4.81 -23.91
C HIS A 235 -3.42 4.25 -24.40
N ASP A 236 -4.50 5.00 -24.23
CA ASP A 236 -5.88 4.55 -24.45
C ASP A 236 -6.17 3.24 -23.66
N TRP A 237 -7.13 2.44 -24.12
CA TRP A 237 -7.41 1.11 -23.57
C TRP A 237 -6.25 0.17 -23.84
N GLY A 238 -5.77 -0.50 -22.78
CA GLY A 238 -4.73 -1.53 -22.91
C GLY A 238 -5.27 -2.86 -23.47
N GLU A 239 -4.49 -3.94 -23.30
CA GLU A 239 -4.92 -5.27 -23.70
C GLU A 239 -6.08 -5.79 -22.82
N GLU A 240 -7.10 -6.41 -23.44
CA GLU A 240 -8.23 -6.97 -22.72
C GLU A 240 -7.91 -8.34 -22.09
N GLU A 241 -8.11 -8.46 -20.78
CA GLU A 241 -8.08 -9.74 -20.08
C GLU A 241 -9.50 -10.32 -19.97
N ARG A 242 -9.70 -11.57 -20.41
CA ARG A 242 -11.02 -12.18 -20.56
C ARG A 242 -11.20 -13.42 -19.69
N CYS A 243 -12.39 -13.55 -19.07
CA CYS A 243 -12.78 -14.73 -18.31
C CYS A 243 -14.22 -15.17 -18.65
N PRO A 244 -14.48 -16.38 -19.19
CA PRO A 244 -13.54 -17.49 -19.44
C PRO A 244 -12.37 -17.14 -20.36
N SER A 245 -11.18 -17.68 -20.09
CA SER A 245 -9.99 -17.44 -20.91
C SER A 245 -10.12 -18.14 -22.28
N PRO A 246 -9.84 -17.46 -23.41
CA PRO A 246 -9.78 -18.09 -24.73
C PRO A 246 -8.68 -19.17 -24.83
N THR A 247 -7.65 -19.06 -24.00
CA THR A 247 -6.48 -19.95 -23.96
C THR A 247 -6.23 -20.47 -22.53
N PRO A 248 -7.09 -21.36 -21.99
CA PRO A 248 -7.03 -21.80 -20.59
C PRO A 248 -5.71 -22.46 -20.17
N GLU A 249 -4.95 -22.99 -21.14
CA GLU A 249 -3.66 -23.64 -20.95
C GLU A 249 -2.51 -22.64 -20.68
N LYS A 250 -2.67 -21.36 -21.04
CA LYS A 250 -1.67 -20.30 -20.87
C LYS A 250 -2.02 -19.29 -19.77
N ASN A 251 -2.85 -19.69 -18.82
CA ASN A 251 -3.31 -18.79 -17.76
C ASN A 251 -2.15 -18.42 -16.82
N ASN A 252 -1.76 -17.15 -16.77
CA ASN A 252 -0.76 -16.68 -15.83
C ASN A 252 -1.35 -16.58 -14.42
N LYS A 253 -0.47 -16.37 -13.45
CA LYS A 253 -0.85 -16.11 -12.06
C LYS A 253 -0.53 -14.69 -11.65
N VAL A 254 -1.31 -14.17 -10.71
CA VAL A 254 -1.08 -12.89 -10.02
C VAL A 254 -1.33 -13.14 -8.54
N ASP A 255 -0.34 -12.88 -7.68
CA ASP A 255 -0.39 -13.26 -6.25
C ASP A 255 -0.69 -14.76 -6.04
N GLU A 256 -0.02 -15.64 -6.80
CA GLU A 256 -0.24 -17.10 -6.80
C GLU A 256 -1.63 -17.60 -7.24
N LEU A 257 -2.53 -16.70 -7.61
CA LEU A 257 -3.89 -16.99 -8.07
C LEU A 257 -4.01 -16.90 -9.59
N ASP A 258 -4.81 -17.78 -10.18
CA ASP A 258 -5.11 -17.83 -11.61
C ASP A 258 -5.76 -16.50 -12.09
N GLN A 259 -5.23 -15.89 -13.17
CA GLN A 259 -5.81 -14.68 -13.81
C GLN A 259 -7.30 -14.86 -14.12
N CYS A 260 -7.67 -16.00 -14.70
CA CYS A 260 -9.06 -16.44 -14.82
C CYS A 260 -9.23 -17.82 -14.19
N ASN A 261 -10.12 -17.96 -13.21
CA ASN A 261 -10.35 -19.25 -12.58
C ASN A 261 -10.88 -20.27 -13.59
N LYS A 262 -10.22 -21.43 -13.66
CA LYS A 262 -10.56 -22.52 -14.59
C LYS A 262 -11.99 -23.06 -14.46
N ILE A 263 -12.71 -22.75 -13.38
CA ILE A 263 -14.11 -23.16 -13.19
C ILE A 263 -15.08 -22.33 -14.03
N VAL A 264 -14.72 -21.10 -14.41
CA VAL A 264 -15.57 -20.20 -15.20
C VAL A 264 -15.67 -20.72 -16.62
N GLY A 265 -16.89 -20.85 -17.14
CA GLY A 265 -17.13 -21.40 -18.48
C GLY A 265 -17.14 -22.93 -18.55
N LYS A 266 -16.89 -23.67 -17.45
CA LYS A 266 -16.99 -25.14 -17.44
C LYS A 266 -18.43 -25.63 -17.23
N THR A 267 -18.77 -26.72 -17.89
CA THR A 267 -20.05 -27.43 -17.77
C THR A 267 -20.27 -28.00 -16.36
N GLU A 268 -21.48 -27.82 -15.80
CA GLU A 268 -21.84 -28.32 -14.46
C GLU A 268 -21.72 -29.85 -14.30
N GLU A 269 -21.89 -30.67 -15.34
CA GLU A 269 -21.78 -32.14 -15.27
C GLU A 269 -20.39 -32.65 -14.83
N GLN A 270 -19.33 -31.91 -15.12
CA GLN A 270 -17.97 -32.26 -14.68
C GLN A 270 -17.74 -32.04 -13.18
N ARG A 271 -18.71 -31.45 -12.45
CA ARG A 271 -18.64 -31.28 -10.98
C ARG A 271 -19.01 -32.53 -10.19
N ILE A 272 -19.80 -33.45 -10.77
CA ILE A 272 -20.37 -34.59 -10.04
C ILE A 272 -19.45 -35.83 -10.09
N ARG A 273 -18.45 -35.87 -10.97
CA ARG A 273 -17.60 -37.07 -11.15
C ARG A 273 -16.50 -37.29 -10.09
N SER A 274 -16.32 -36.40 -9.11
CA SER A 274 -15.28 -36.59 -8.08
C SER A 274 -15.77 -37.20 -6.76
N ASN A 275 -17.06 -37.49 -6.60
CA ASN A 275 -17.56 -38.31 -5.50
C ASN A 275 -18.86 -38.99 -5.94
N VAL A 276 -18.95 -40.29 -5.68
CA VAL A 276 -20.10 -41.21 -5.90
C VAL A 276 -19.98 -42.10 -7.15
N SER A 277 -20.02 -43.39 -6.85
CA SER A 277 -20.00 -44.54 -7.75
C SER A 277 -21.12 -44.53 -8.78
N ARG A 278 -20.80 -45.05 -9.97
CA ARG A 278 -21.70 -45.31 -11.10
C ARG A 278 -23.00 -46.01 -10.66
N GLN A 279 -24.13 -45.41 -11.00
CA GLN A 279 -25.29 -46.17 -11.49
C GLN A 279 -26.13 -45.34 -12.46
N SER A 280 -26.60 -46.03 -13.48
CA SER A 280 -27.24 -45.54 -14.71
C SER A 280 -28.68 -45.07 -14.50
N SER A 281 -29.10 -44.02 -15.24
CA SER A 281 -30.33 -44.08 -16.03
C SER A 281 -30.44 -42.91 -17.02
N THR A 282 -30.70 -43.29 -18.27
CA THR A 282 -31.05 -42.48 -19.44
C THR A 282 -32.27 -41.58 -19.24
N VAL A 283 -32.10 -40.27 -19.46
CA VAL A 283 -33.12 -39.37 -20.04
C VAL A 283 -32.36 -38.37 -20.91
N GLN A 284 -32.57 -38.42 -22.23
CA GLN A 284 -32.18 -37.35 -23.13
C GLN A 284 -33.19 -36.22 -22.96
N ASP A 285 -32.77 -35.14 -22.30
CA ASP A 285 -33.42 -33.84 -22.38
C ASP A 285 -32.42 -32.85 -22.96
N GLY A 286 -32.89 -32.00 -23.88
CA GLY A 286 -32.09 -31.05 -24.68
C GLY A 286 -31.56 -29.87 -23.88
N SER A 287 -31.05 -30.11 -22.68
CA SER A 287 -30.49 -29.09 -21.80
C SER A 287 -29.10 -28.70 -22.29
N LYS A 288 -28.97 -27.50 -22.87
CA LYS A 288 -27.66 -26.88 -23.10
C LYS A 288 -26.90 -26.94 -21.78
N SER A 289 -25.81 -27.70 -21.74
CA SER A 289 -24.99 -27.88 -20.55
C SER A 289 -24.64 -26.50 -19.98
N ARG A 290 -25.20 -26.13 -18.83
CA ARG A 290 -25.07 -24.76 -18.32
C ARG A 290 -23.61 -24.57 -17.87
N ARG A 291 -22.88 -23.71 -18.58
CA ARG A 291 -21.53 -23.30 -18.20
C ARG A 291 -21.60 -22.47 -16.93
N TYR A 292 -20.69 -22.71 -15.98
CA TYR A 292 -20.68 -21.94 -14.74
C TYR A 292 -20.28 -20.49 -14.99
N PHE A 293 -21.15 -19.57 -14.60
CA PHE A 293 -20.89 -18.14 -14.53
C PHE A 293 -21.51 -17.62 -13.23
N PRO A 294 -20.78 -16.81 -12.43
CA PRO A 294 -21.20 -16.49 -11.07
C PRO A 294 -22.33 -15.46 -11.03
N PHE A 295 -22.46 -14.61 -12.04
CA PHE A 295 -23.52 -13.61 -12.12
C PHE A 295 -24.73 -14.17 -12.87
N LYS A 296 -25.92 -13.96 -12.33
CA LYS A 296 -27.18 -14.40 -12.96
C LYS A 296 -28.23 -13.30 -12.84
N GLN A 297 -28.92 -13.02 -13.94
CA GLN A 297 -30.00 -12.02 -13.98
C GLN A 297 -31.08 -12.35 -12.95
N GLY A 298 -31.47 -11.36 -12.15
CA GLY A 298 -32.48 -11.49 -11.10
C GLY A 298 -32.01 -12.14 -9.79
N TYR A 299 -30.76 -12.61 -9.70
CA TYR A 299 -30.21 -13.22 -8.49
C TYR A 299 -29.19 -12.30 -7.81
N PRO A 300 -29.19 -12.22 -6.46
CA PRO A 300 -28.19 -11.45 -5.74
C PRO A 300 -26.81 -12.10 -5.85
N PHE A 301 -25.77 -11.27 -5.83
CA PHE A 301 -24.38 -11.70 -5.67
C PHE A 301 -23.68 -10.89 -4.57
N VAL A 302 -22.62 -11.46 -4.01
CA VAL A 302 -21.65 -10.74 -3.19
C VAL A 302 -20.30 -10.81 -3.88
N ALA A 303 -19.85 -9.68 -4.45
CA ALA A 303 -18.57 -9.57 -5.14
C ALA A 303 -17.59 -8.75 -4.29
N THR A 304 -16.38 -9.25 -4.09
CA THR A 304 -15.33 -8.55 -3.34
C THR A 304 -14.10 -8.40 -4.21
N LEU A 305 -13.71 -7.16 -4.45
CA LEU A 305 -12.39 -6.77 -4.96
C LEU A 305 -11.44 -6.66 -3.77
N ARG A 306 -10.33 -7.40 -3.78
CA ARG A 306 -9.29 -7.33 -2.74
C ARG A 306 -7.95 -6.98 -3.36
N VAL A 307 -7.27 -5.99 -2.79
CA VAL A 307 -5.95 -5.56 -3.25
C VAL A 307 -4.88 -6.49 -2.66
N GLY A 308 -4.16 -7.19 -3.53
CA GLY A 308 -3.00 -8.03 -3.22
C GLY A 308 -1.68 -7.26 -3.32
N SER A 309 -0.57 -7.99 -3.40
CA SER A 309 0.78 -7.42 -3.57
C SER A 309 1.09 -7.08 -5.02
N GLU A 310 0.54 -7.85 -5.96
CA GLU A 310 0.81 -7.74 -7.39
C GLU A 310 -0.43 -7.41 -8.23
N GLY A 311 -1.63 -7.53 -7.65
CA GLY A 311 -2.86 -7.22 -8.37
C GLY A 311 -4.12 -7.13 -7.53
N ILE A 312 -5.26 -7.03 -8.22
CA ILE A 312 -6.60 -6.96 -7.64
C ILE A 312 -7.31 -8.28 -7.90
N GLN A 313 -7.78 -8.89 -6.81
CA GLN A 313 -8.40 -10.21 -6.79
C GLN A 313 -9.92 -10.07 -6.67
N MET A 314 -10.67 -10.62 -7.61
CA MET A 314 -12.13 -10.66 -7.57
C MET A 314 -12.61 -12.00 -7.02
N THR A 315 -13.40 -11.96 -5.95
CA THR A 315 -14.15 -13.12 -5.45
C THR A 315 -15.64 -12.87 -5.56
N VAL A 316 -16.43 -13.89 -5.94
CA VAL A 316 -17.89 -13.81 -5.94
C VAL A 316 -18.44 -14.98 -5.13
N ASP A 317 -19.31 -14.68 -4.18
CA ASP A 317 -19.90 -15.64 -3.23
C ASP A 317 -18.84 -16.51 -2.53
N GLY A 318 -17.73 -15.87 -2.14
CA GLY A 318 -16.61 -16.49 -1.44
C GLY A 318 -15.66 -17.33 -2.31
N LYS A 319 -15.83 -17.34 -3.64
CA LYS A 319 -14.96 -18.07 -4.57
C LYS A 319 -14.14 -17.12 -5.43
N HIS A 320 -12.83 -17.39 -5.53
CA HIS A 320 -11.94 -16.68 -6.46
C HIS A 320 -12.41 -16.80 -7.90
N LEU A 321 -12.43 -15.68 -8.62
CA LEU A 321 -12.94 -15.60 -9.98
C LEU A 321 -11.87 -15.14 -10.96
N THR A 322 -11.27 -13.98 -10.72
CA THR A 322 -10.22 -13.43 -11.58
C THR A 322 -9.17 -12.66 -10.77
N SER A 323 -7.97 -12.57 -11.33
CA SER A 323 -6.83 -11.84 -10.80
C SER A 323 -6.29 -10.88 -11.85
N PHE A 324 -6.23 -9.59 -11.54
CA PHE A 324 -5.76 -8.55 -12.47
C PHE A 324 -4.47 -7.94 -11.96
N ALA A 325 -3.38 -8.07 -12.71
CA ALA A 325 -2.09 -7.50 -12.34
C ALA A 325 -2.14 -5.96 -12.39
N PHE A 326 -1.42 -5.30 -11.49
CA PHE A 326 -1.22 -3.86 -11.61
C PHE A 326 -0.47 -3.54 -12.90
N ARG A 327 -0.87 -2.47 -13.57
CA ARG A 327 -0.15 -1.93 -14.74
C ARG A 327 0.65 -0.70 -14.33
N GLU A 328 1.72 -0.42 -15.06
CA GLU A 328 2.63 0.70 -14.77
C GLU A 328 1.85 2.02 -14.67
N THR A 329 2.14 2.85 -13.66
CA THR A 329 1.45 4.13 -13.34
C THR A 329 -0.02 4.03 -12.92
N LEU A 330 -0.56 2.82 -12.74
CA LEU A 330 -1.95 2.58 -12.33
C LEU A 330 -2.00 1.79 -11.03
N GLU A 331 -1.31 2.30 -10.03
CA GLU A 331 -1.22 1.65 -8.73
C GLU A 331 -2.50 1.86 -7.90
N PRO A 332 -2.85 0.92 -7.00
CA PRO A 332 -4.11 0.94 -6.26
C PRO A 332 -4.28 2.18 -5.34
N TRP A 333 -3.19 2.83 -4.94
CA TRP A 333 -3.24 4.05 -4.14
C TRP A 333 -3.75 5.27 -4.91
N LEU A 334 -3.76 5.23 -6.24
CA LEU A 334 -4.29 6.30 -7.08
C LEU A 334 -5.82 6.31 -7.17
N VAL A 335 -6.49 5.24 -6.70
CA VAL A 335 -7.96 5.12 -6.77
C VAL A 335 -8.63 6.18 -5.89
N SER A 336 -9.40 7.07 -6.52
CA SER A 336 -10.14 8.13 -5.81
C SER A 336 -11.65 7.90 -5.79
N GLU A 337 -12.16 7.05 -6.70
CA GLU A 337 -13.59 6.79 -6.83
C GLU A 337 -13.86 5.37 -7.36
N LEU A 338 -14.88 4.73 -6.80
CA LEU A 338 -15.53 3.54 -7.33
C LEU A 338 -16.77 3.97 -8.11
N ARG A 339 -16.85 3.58 -9.39
CA ARG A 339 -18.03 3.77 -10.24
C ARG A 339 -18.66 2.43 -10.57
N ILE A 340 -19.96 2.31 -10.40
CA ILE A 340 -20.73 1.13 -10.78
C ILE A 340 -21.84 1.60 -11.72
N SER A 341 -21.96 0.99 -12.89
CA SER A 341 -22.98 1.38 -13.87
C SER A 341 -23.49 0.20 -14.70
N GLY A 342 -24.63 0.40 -15.36
CA GLY A 342 -25.30 -0.61 -16.19
C GLY A 342 -26.56 -1.16 -15.54
N ASP A 343 -26.99 -2.33 -15.99
CA ASP A 343 -28.21 -3.02 -15.56
C ASP A 343 -27.98 -3.76 -14.24
N LEU A 344 -27.73 -3.00 -13.16
CA LEU A 344 -27.52 -3.53 -11.82
C LEU A 344 -28.35 -2.78 -10.78
N LYS A 345 -29.19 -3.51 -10.04
CA LYS A 345 -29.78 -3.00 -8.79
C LYS A 345 -28.77 -3.13 -7.67
N LEU A 346 -28.12 -2.02 -7.31
CA LEU A 346 -27.17 -1.98 -6.20
C LEU A 346 -27.89 -2.01 -4.85
N ILE A 347 -27.49 -2.93 -3.97
CA ILE A 347 -28.01 -3.04 -2.60
C ILE A 347 -27.10 -2.28 -1.64
N SER A 348 -25.80 -2.58 -1.66
CA SER A 348 -24.82 -1.92 -0.79
C SER A 348 -23.40 -2.01 -1.36
N VAL A 349 -22.57 -1.04 -0.98
CA VAL A 349 -21.12 -1.09 -1.16
C VAL A 349 -20.44 -0.88 0.18
N LEU A 350 -19.46 -1.74 0.46
CA LEU A 350 -18.65 -1.73 1.65
C LEU A 350 -17.18 -1.64 1.26
N ALA A 351 -16.48 -0.60 1.69
CA ALA A 351 -15.03 -0.55 1.58
C ALA A 351 -14.41 -0.64 2.97
N SER A 352 -13.42 -1.50 3.13
CA SER A 352 -12.75 -1.75 4.42
C SER A 352 -11.27 -2.00 4.20
N GLY A 353 -10.47 -1.91 5.26
CA GLY A 353 -9.02 -2.06 5.11
C GLY A 353 -8.40 -0.85 4.40
N LEU A 354 -9.08 0.30 4.40
CA LEU A 354 -8.62 1.50 3.72
C LEU A 354 -7.42 2.13 4.45
N PRO A 355 -6.54 2.85 3.73
CA PRO A 355 -5.48 3.61 4.36
C PRO A 355 -6.08 4.65 5.31
N SER A 356 -5.67 4.61 6.57
CA SER A 356 -6.06 5.58 7.59
C SER A 356 -4.87 5.86 8.49
N SER A 357 -4.64 7.12 8.81
CA SER A 357 -3.85 7.52 9.96
C SER A 357 -4.54 6.98 11.23
N GLU A 358 -3.77 6.45 12.19
CA GLU A 358 -4.32 6.08 13.49
C GLU A 358 -4.37 7.30 14.40
N ASP A 359 -5.42 7.42 15.21
CA ASP A 359 -5.54 8.52 16.17
C ASP A 359 -4.44 8.44 17.22
N SER A 360 -3.78 9.58 17.48
CA SER A 360 -2.88 9.75 18.61
C SER A 360 -3.55 9.38 19.95
N GLU A 361 -4.88 9.45 20.05
CA GLU A 361 -5.67 9.11 21.24
C GLU A 361 -5.61 7.61 21.61
N HIS A 362 -5.30 6.73 20.65
CA HIS A 362 -5.10 5.29 20.92
C HIS A 362 -3.64 4.91 21.17
N ILE A 363 -2.74 5.90 21.15
CA ILE A 363 -1.31 5.69 21.39
C ILE A 363 -1.01 5.94 22.86
N ILE A 364 -0.82 4.84 23.61
CA ILE A 364 -0.55 4.87 25.06
C ILE A 364 0.76 5.61 25.37
N ASN A 365 1.73 5.64 24.44
CA ASN A 365 3.00 6.34 24.62
C ASN A 365 3.56 6.93 23.31
N LEU A 366 3.14 8.15 22.96
CA LEU A 366 3.56 8.84 21.73
C LEU A 366 5.07 9.09 21.69
N GLU A 367 5.68 9.42 22.83
CA GLU A 367 7.11 9.73 22.92
C GLU A 367 8.01 8.54 22.55
N GLU A 368 7.54 7.29 22.77
CA GLU A 368 8.29 6.10 22.37
C GLU A 368 8.26 5.81 20.88
N LEU A 369 7.29 6.40 20.16
CA LEU A 369 7.17 6.25 18.71
C LEU A 369 7.86 7.38 17.95
N LYS A 370 8.25 8.46 18.64
CA LYS A 370 9.01 9.55 18.04
C LYS A 370 10.44 9.10 17.74
N SER A 371 10.96 9.61 16.63
CA SER A 371 12.34 9.34 16.23
C SER A 371 13.32 9.99 17.21
N ALA A 372 14.44 9.30 17.49
CA ALA A 372 15.51 9.90 18.26
C ALA A 372 16.09 11.12 17.53
N PRO A 373 16.34 12.25 18.23
CA PRO A 373 16.97 13.43 17.63
C PRO A 373 18.33 13.12 17.02
N LEU A 374 18.62 13.74 15.88
CA LEU A 374 19.93 13.61 15.23
C LEU A 374 20.95 14.50 15.94
N SER A 375 22.07 13.92 16.37
CA SER A 375 23.18 14.67 16.95
C SER A 375 24.25 14.95 15.88
N PRO A 376 24.59 16.22 15.59
CA PRO A 376 25.60 16.53 14.57
C PRO A 376 27.00 16.03 14.89
N HIS A 377 27.27 15.67 16.15
CA HIS A 377 28.62 15.31 16.64
C HIS A 377 28.78 13.80 16.85
N ARG A 378 27.67 13.03 16.79
CA ARG A 378 27.69 11.58 17.01
C ARG A 378 27.58 10.86 15.67
N ARG A 379 28.63 10.12 15.32
CA ARG A 379 28.62 9.21 14.18
C ARG A 379 27.68 8.03 14.46
N LEU A 380 26.74 7.74 13.56
CA LEU A 380 25.85 6.59 13.68
C LEU A 380 26.57 5.29 13.33
N ASP A 381 26.21 4.19 14.00
CA ASP A 381 26.70 2.85 13.63
C ASP A 381 26.00 2.34 12.37
N LEU A 382 24.71 2.61 12.25
CA LEU A 382 23.89 2.25 11.09
C LEU A 382 22.85 3.34 10.85
N PHE A 383 22.66 3.73 9.60
CA PHE A 383 21.48 4.45 9.16
C PHE A 383 20.61 3.51 8.33
N ILE A 384 19.30 3.45 8.62
CA ILE A 384 18.33 2.63 7.88
C ILE A 384 17.34 3.57 7.20
N GLY A 385 17.36 3.58 5.87
CA GLY A 385 16.33 4.19 5.06
C GLY A 385 15.26 3.17 4.69
N VAL A 386 14.00 3.51 4.94
CA VAL A 386 12.85 2.64 4.67
C VAL A 386 12.03 3.24 3.54
N PHE A 387 11.81 2.47 2.47
CA PHE A 387 10.89 2.88 1.42
C PHE A 387 9.45 2.79 1.91
N SER A 388 8.68 3.85 1.69
CA SER A 388 7.25 3.86 1.97
C SER A 388 6.54 4.82 1.01
N THR A 389 5.23 4.70 0.85
CA THR A 389 4.39 5.61 0.04
C THR A 389 3.48 6.43 0.95
N ALA A 390 3.01 7.58 0.49
CA ALA A 390 2.29 8.54 1.33
C ALA A 390 1.10 7.92 2.10
N ASN A 391 0.31 7.04 1.49
CA ASN A 391 -0.86 6.43 2.11
C ASN A 391 -0.57 5.15 2.94
N ASN A 392 0.68 4.69 3.06
CA ASN A 392 1.09 3.53 3.86
C ASN A 392 1.23 3.81 5.38
N PHE A 393 0.34 4.63 5.95
CA PHE A 393 0.36 5.02 7.37
C PHE A 393 0.47 3.82 8.34
N LYS A 394 -0.31 2.76 8.10
CA LYS A 394 -0.35 1.57 8.96
C LYS A 394 0.93 0.75 8.91
N ARG A 395 1.61 0.72 7.76
CA ARG A 395 2.90 0.02 7.61
C ARG A 395 3.98 0.74 8.40
N ARG A 396 4.09 2.05 8.23
CA ARG A 396 5.01 2.88 9.02
C ARG A 396 4.72 2.77 10.53
N MET A 397 3.45 2.80 10.93
CA MET A 397 3.07 2.62 12.33
C MET A 397 3.46 1.25 12.88
N ALA A 398 3.28 0.17 12.09
CA ALA A 398 3.72 -1.17 12.49
C ALA A 398 5.23 -1.24 12.67
N VAL A 399 6.01 -0.66 11.75
CA VAL A 399 7.47 -0.54 11.86
C VAL A 399 7.87 0.23 13.14
N ARG A 400 7.23 1.38 13.41
CA ARG A 400 7.46 2.18 14.64
C ARG A 400 7.20 1.37 15.90
N ARG A 401 6.09 0.62 15.96
CA ARG A 401 5.69 -0.19 17.13
C ARG A 401 6.50 -1.46 17.32
N THR A 402 7.30 -1.85 16.32
CA THR A 402 8.01 -3.14 16.32
C THR A 402 9.51 -2.94 16.30
N TRP A 403 10.19 -3.21 15.19
CA TRP A 403 11.64 -3.24 15.15
C TRP A 403 12.31 -1.86 15.29
N MET A 404 11.58 -0.74 15.15
CA MET A 404 12.11 0.56 15.59
C MET A 404 12.24 0.68 17.12
N GLN A 405 11.65 -0.24 17.89
CA GLN A 405 11.76 -0.28 19.35
C GLN A 405 13.03 -1.00 19.85
N TYR A 406 13.89 -1.50 18.95
CA TYR A 406 15.21 -2.00 19.35
C TYR A 406 16.02 -0.92 20.09
N ALA A 407 16.73 -1.33 21.15
CA ALA A 407 17.50 -0.41 22.01
C ALA A 407 18.53 0.43 21.22
N ALA A 408 19.13 -0.12 20.17
CA ALA A 408 20.08 0.60 19.32
C ALA A 408 19.41 1.77 18.56
N VAL A 409 18.15 1.61 18.16
CA VAL A 409 17.35 2.66 17.51
C VAL A 409 16.93 3.70 18.53
N ARG A 410 16.34 3.27 19.66
CA ARG A 410 15.90 4.17 20.74
C ARG A 410 17.02 4.98 21.38
N SER A 411 18.24 4.44 21.45
CA SER A 411 19.42 5.16 21.96
C SER A 411 20.09 6.08 20.94
N GLY A 412 19.60 6.11 19.70
CA GLY A 412 20.19 6.90 18.60
C GLY A 412 21.56 6.39 18.12
N ALA A 413 21.94 5.14 18.44
CA ALA A 413 23.11 4.50 17.80
C ALA A 413 22.79 4.10 16.34
N VAL A 414 21.53 3.74 16.10
CA VAL A 414 20.93 3.54 14.79
C VAL A 414 19.85 4.59 14.57
N SER A 415 19.81 5.17 13.37
CA SER A 415 18.71 6.07 12.98
C SER A 415 17.92 5.44 11.85
N VAL A 416 16.59 5.51 11.95
CA VAL A 416 15.64 4.99 10.96
C VAL A 416 14.84 6.16 10.41
N ARG A 417 14.72 6.28 9.09
CA ARG A 417 13.88 7.29 8.42
C ARG A 417 13.10 6.68 7.26
N PHE A 418 11.83 7.06 7.11
CA PHE A 418 10.99 6.71 5.97
C PHE A 418 11.21 7.70 4.83
N PHE A 419 11.43 7.21 3.61
CA PHE A 419 11.58 8.04 2.41
C PHE A 419 10.31 7.94 1.57
N VAL A 420 9.57 9.04 1.51
CA VAL A 420 8.19 9.07 1.01
C VAL A 420 8.05 10.16 -0.05
N GLY A 421 7.61 9.80 -1.25
CA GLY A 421 7.26 10.77 -2.29
C GLY A 421 5.92 11.45 -2.00
N LEU A 422 5.67 12.55 -2.71
CA LEU A 422 4.37 13.20 -2.66
C LEU A 422 3.30 12.31 -3.30
N HIS A 423 2.05 12.61 -2.97
CA HIS A 423 0.87 11.97 -3.53
C HIS A 423 0.11 12.94 -4.43
N LYS A 424 -0.67 12.42 -5.40
CA LYS A 424 -1.52 13.27 -6.26
C LYS A 424 -2.69 13.87 -5.46
N ASN A 425 -3.27 13.07 -4.58
CA ASN A 425 -4.36 13.50 -3.72
C ASN A 425 -3.86 14.33 -2.53
N GLN A 426 -4.42 15.53 -2.39
CA GLN A 426 -4.05 16.52 -1.36
C GLN A 426 -4.30 16.02 0.08
N ILE A 427 -5.41 15.33 0.33
CA ILE A 427 -5.75 14.80 1.66
C ILE A 427 -4.64 13.87 2.16
N VAL A 428 -4.14 13.00 1.28
CA VAL A 428 -3.04 12.08 1.64
C VAL A 428 -1.76 12.84 2.00
N ASN A 429 -1.44 13.94 1.30
CA ASN A 429 -0.29 14.77 1.62
C ASN A 429 -0.46 15.53 2.95
N GLU A 430 -1.67 16.00 3.26
CA GLU A 430 -1.97 16.66 4.54
C GLU A 430 -1.81 15.69 5.72
N GLU A 431 -2.34 14.47 5.59
CA GLU A 431 -2.17 13.41 6.59
C GLU A 431 -0.69 13.01 6.75
N LEU A 432 0.05 12.90 5.64
CA LEU A 432 1.49 12.62 5.68
C LEU A 432 2.28 13.76 6.35
N TRP A 433 1.90 15.01 6.09
CA TRP A 433 2.53 16.18 6.70
C TRP A 433 2.34 16.19 8.22
N ASN A 434 1.12 15.93 8.69
CA ASN A 434 0.82 15.82 10.11
C ASN A 434 1.59 14.66 10.76
N GLU A 435 1.67 13.50 10.09
CA GLU A 435 2.47 12.37 10.55
C GLU A 435 3.96 12.72 10.65
N ALA A 436 4.52 13.40 9.64
CA ALA A 436 5.92 13.79 9.62
C ALA A 436 6.28 14.71 10.79
N GLN A 437 5.41 15.67 11.10
CA GLN A 437 5.55 16.54 12.26
C GLN A 437 5.40 15.78 13.59
N THR A 438 4.53 14.78 13.63
CA THR A 438 4.24 14.02 14.86
C THR A 438 5.40 13.11 15.26
N TYR A 439 5.98 12.36 14.31
CA TYR A 439 6.98 11.32 14.61
C TYR A 439 8.42 11.71 14.27
N GLY A 440 8.64 12.70 13.40
CA GLY A 440 9.98 13.20 13.05
C GLY A 440 10.86 12.21 12.29
N ASP A 441 10.30 11.11 11.77
CA ASP A 441 11.02 10.06 11.05
C ASP A 441 10.78 10.03 9.54
N ILE A 442 10.00 10.97 8.99
CA ILE A 442 9.72 11.04 7.55
C ILE A 442 10.69 12.00 6.85
N GLN A 443 11.20 11.58 5.70
CA GLN A 443 11.88 12.41 4.70
C GLN A 443 11.01 12.45 3.45
N LEU A 444 10.48 13.63 3.14
CA LEU A 444 9.70 13.88 1.94
C LEU A 444 10.61 13.98 0.71
N MET A 445 10.20 13.36 -0.38
CA MET A 445 10.91 13.39 -1.66
C MET A 445 10.26 14.37 -2.65
N PRO A 446 11.06 15.08 -3.48
CA PRO A 446 10.57 16.09 -4.41
C PRO A 446 10.04 15.47 -5.72
N PHE A 447 9.24 14.41 -5.61
CA PHE A 447 8.59 13.73 -6.73
C PHE A 447 7.37 12.94 -6.23
N VAL A 448 6.41 12.70 -7.12
CA VAL A 448 5.29 11.78 -6.84
C VAL A 448 5.77 10.34 -6.90
N ASP A 449 5.30 9.52 -5.96
CA ASP A 449 5.72 8.12 -5.87
C ASP A 449 5.18 7.27 -7.03
N TYR A 450 6.11 6.78 -7.86
CA TYR A 450 5.91 5.71 -8.83
C TYR A 450 6.91 4.60 -8.60
N TYR A 451 6.51 3.36 -8.90
CA TYR A 451 7.41 2.21 -8.75
C TYR A 451 8.72 2.39 -9.53
N GLY A 452 8.68 2.93 -10.75
CA GLY A 452 9.87 3.17 -11.58
C GLY A 452 10.88 4.18 -11.00
N LEU A 453 10.52 4.89 -9.92
CA LEU A 453 11.34 5.96 -9.32
C LEU A 453 11.95 5.59 -7.97
N ILE A 454 11.77 4.36 -7.51
CA ILE A 454 12.33 3.89 -6.23
C ILE A 454 13.87 4.01 -6.18
N THR A 455 14.55 3.98 -7.32
CA THR A 455 16.00 4.23 -7.42
C THR A 455 16.40 5.62 -6.89
N TRP A 456 15.56 6.65 -7.08
CA TRP A 456 15.81 7.97 -6.50
C TRP A 456 15.69 7.98 -4.97
N LYS A 457 14.87 7.12 -4.38
CA LYS A 457 14.84 6.96 -2.93
C LYS A 457 16.13 6.33 -2.42
N THR A 458 16.72 5.34 -3.11
CA THR A 458 18.02 4.77 -2.72
C THR A 458 19.15 5.80 -2.81
N LEU A 459 19.13 6.64 -3.83
CA LEU A 459 20.01 7.80 -3.89
C LEU A 459 19.82 8.71 -2.67
N ALA A 460 18.57 9.06 -2.33
CA ALA A 460 18.26 9.90 -1.18
C ALA A 460 18.73 9.28 0.15
N ILE A 461 18.59 7.96 0.32
CA ILE A 461 19.10 7.21 1.47
C ILE A 461 20.63 7.32 1.55
N CYS A 462 21.34 7.17 0.42
CA CYS A 462 22.80 7.33 0.37
C CYS A 462 23.22 8.76 0.75
N ILE A 463 22.52 9.77 0.22
CA ILE A 463 22.77 11.18 0.54
C ILE A 463 22.53 11.45 2.02
N PHE A 464 21.38 11.03 2.57
CA PHE A 464 21.04 11.25 3.97
C PHE A 464 22.07 10.59 4.90
N GLY A 465 22.36 9.31 4.65
CA GLY A 465 23.30 8.52 5.45
C GLY A 465 24.74 9.08 5.45
N THR A 466 25.11 9.87 4.45
CA THR A 466 26.48 10.39 4.31
C THR A 466 26.62 11.88 4.61
N GLU A 467 25.65 12.70 4.21
CA GLU A 467 25.71 14.17 4.31
C GLU A 467 24.89 14.74 5.46
N VAL A 468 23.86 14.03 5.92
CA VAL A 468 22.99 14.49 7.02
C VAL A 468 23.41 13.87 8.36
N VAL A 469 23.65 12.55 8.39
CA VAL A 469 23.89 11.82 9.66
C VAL A 469 25.23 11.11 9.79
N SER A 470 26.08 11.14 8.76
CA SER A 470 27.43 10.53 8.74
C SER A 470 27.48 9.12 9.37
N ALA A 471 26.75 8.17 8.81
CA ALA A 471 26.68 6.79 9.34
C ALA A 471 27.90 5.95 8.92
N LYS A 472 28.30 4.96 9.74
CA LYS A 472 29.33 3.97 9.35
C LYS A 472 28.83 3.06 8.21
N PHE A 473 27.57 2.65 8.30
CA PHE A 473 26.89 1.82 7.31
C PHE A 473 25.52 2.42 6.98
N VAL A 474 25.06 2.18 5.75
CA VAL A 474 23.77 2.64 5.25
C VAL A 474 22.99 1.42 4.77
N MET A 475 21.81 1.21 5.33
CA MET A 475 20.88 0.15 4.97
C MET A 475 19.70 0.73 4.20
N LYS A 476 19.29 0.05 3.13
CA LYS A 476 17.99 0.22 2.49
C LYS A 476 17.11 -0.96 2.88
N THR A 477 15.82 -0.71 3.12
CA THR A 477 14.77 -1.73 3.32
C THR A 477 13.40 -1.15 2.97
N ASP A 478 12.35 -1.96 3.05
CA ASP A 478 10.99 -1.62 2.65
C ASP A 478 10.03 -1.60 3.87
N ASP A 479 8.90 -0.89 3.78
CA ASP A 479 7.91 -0.78 4.88
C ASP A 479 7.07 -2.05 5.11
N ASP A 480 7.33 -3.09 4.32
CA ASP A 480 6.81 -4.45 4.43
C ASP A 480 7.91 -5.46 4.82
N ALA A 481 9.08 -4.99 5.24
CA ALA A 481 10.16 -5.80 5.77
C ALA A 481 10.23 -5.71 7.31
N PHE A 482 10.42 -6.86 7.96
CA PHE A 482 10.75 -6.94 9.37
C PHE A 482 12.25 -7.18 9.54
N VAL A 483 12.95 -6.22 10.17
CA VAL A 483 14.42 -6.23 10.29
C VAL A 483 14.86 -6.56 11.72
N ARG A 484 15.69 -7.59 11.88
CA ARG A 484 16.46 -7.85 13.11
C ARG A 484 17.65 -6.92 13.19
N VAL A 485 17.43 -5.68 13.66
CA VAL A 485 18.46 -4.63 13.75
C VAL A 485 19.65 -5.08 14.59
N ASP A 486 19.39 -5.84 15.66
CA ASP A 486 20.39 -6.47 16.52
C ASP A 486 21.30 -7.46 15.76
N GLU A 487 20.72 -8.35 14.95
CA GLU A 487 21.48 -9.31 14.15
C GLU A 487 22.27 -8.64 13.01
N VAL A 488 21.69 -7.62 12.37
CA VAL A 488 22.40 -6.84 11.34
C VAL A 488 23.65 -6.19 11.94
N LEU A 489 23.53 -5.52 13.08
CA LEU A 489 24.67 -4.93 13.78
C LEU A 489 25.69 -5.97 14.22
N ALA A 490 25.24 -7.11 14.76
CA ALA A 490 26.12 -8.21 15.15
C ALA A 490 26.91 -8.78 13.96
N SER A 491 26.24 -8.97 12.81
CA SER A 491 26.89 -9.40 11.57
C SER A 491 27.92 -8.38 11.07
N LEU A 492 27.57 -7.09 10.99
CA LEU A 492 28.52 -6.04 10.58
C LEU A 492 29.76 -5.98 11.48
N ASN A 493 29.58 -6.13 12.79
CA ASN A 493 30.68 -6.18 13.75
C ASN A 493 31.58 -7.42 13.59
N ARG A 494 31.01 -8.58 13.24
CA ARG A 494 31.77 -9.82 12.96
C ARG A 494 32.56 -9.74 11.66
N ILE A 495 31.98 -9.13 10.63
CA ILE A 495 32.59 -9.01 9.29
C ILE A 495 33.88 -8.16 9.35
N LYS A 496 33.94 -7.14 10.21
CA LYS A 496 35.08 -6.21 10.37
C LYS A 496 35.52 -5.50 9.07
N VAL A 497 34.64 -5.40 8.09
CA VAL A 497 34.84 -4.66 6.84
C VAL A 497 34.10 -3.34 6.94
N THR A 498 34.84 -2.24 6.92
CA THR A 498 34.27 -0.88 7.07
C THR A 498 34.26 -0.08 5.77
N ARG A 499 34.82 -0.64 4.69
CA ARG A 499 35.00 -0.02 3.39
C ARG A 499 34.72 -1.02 2.27
N GLY A 500 34.08 -0.55 1.20
CA GLY A 500 33.72 -1.39 0.06
C GLY A 500 32.81 -2.58 0.38
N LEU A 501 31.91 -2.48 1.36
CA LEU A 501 31.03 -3.58 1.75
C LEU A 501 29.68 -3.52 1.04
N LEU A 502 29.24 -4.63 0.43
CA LEU A 502 27.84 -4.90 0.14
C LEU A 502 27.40 -6.15 0.92
N TYR A 503 26.47 -6.00 1.86
CA TYR A 503 25.93 -7.06 2.70
C TYR A 503 24.44 -7.25 2.45
N GLY A 504 23.99 -8.49 2.27
CA GLY A 504 22.58 -8.83 2.06
C GLY A 504 22.42 -10.17 1.36
N LEU A 505 21.23 -10.48 0.83
CA LEU A 505 21.06 -11.66 -0.01
C LEU A 505 21.65 -11.38 -1.40
N ILE A 506 22.89 -11.79 -1.65
CA ILE A 506 23.59 -11.52 -2.91
C ILE A 506 23.13 -12.47 -4.02
N ASN A 507 22.76 -11.90 -5.17
CA ASN A 507 22.54 -12.60 -6.42
C ASN A 507 23.65 -12.25 -7.40
N SER A 508 24.37 -13.27 -7.89
CA SER A 508 25.46 -13.11 -8.87
C SER A 508 25.14 -13.67 -10.25
N ASP A 509 24.02 -14.39 -10.39
CA ASP A 509 23.68 -15.17 -11.58
C ASP A 509 22.30 -14.76 -12.16
N SER A 510 21.97 -13.48 -12.05
CA SER A 510 20.68 -12.93 -12.50
C SER A 510 20.74 -12.43 -13.95
N ARG A 511 19.59 -12.47 -14.64
CA ARG A 511 19.41 -11.99 -16.01
C ARG A 511 18.24 -11.00 -16.10
N PRO A 512 18.30 -10.04 -17.03
CA PRO A 512 17.16 -9.17 -17.31
C PRO A 512 15.92 -9.96 -17.74
N HIS A 513 14.75 -9.62 -17.19
CA HIS A 513 13.50 -10.17 -17.70
C HIS A 513 13.19 -9.55 -19.06
N ARG A 514 13.07 -10.40 -20.10
CA ARG A 514 12.85 -9.94 -21.48
C ARG A 514 11.39 -10.03 -21.95
N ASN A 515 10.47 -10.43 -21.07
CA ASN A 515 9.05 -10.44 -21.37
C ASN A 515 8.45 -9.04 -21.16
N PRO A 516 7.92 -8.34 -22.19
CA PRO A 516 7.31 -7.02 -22.06
C PRO A 516 6.17 -6.94 -21.04
N ASP A 517 5.46 -8.04 -20.80
CA ASP A 517 4.33 -8.10 -19.87
C ASP A 517 4.77 -8.25 -18.40
N SER A 518 6.07 -8.41 -18.15
CA SER A 518 6.62 -8.51 -16.80
C SER A 518 6.79 -7.11 -16.20
N LYS A 519 6.37 -6.93 -14.94
CA LYS A 519 6.67 -5.71 -14.16
C LYS A 519 8.19 -5.44 -14.01
N TRP A 520 9.01 -6.48 -14.21
CA TRP A 520 10.48 -6.39 -14.19
C TRP A 520 11.10 -6.37 -15.60
N TYR A 521 10.31 -6.16 -16.65
CA TYR A 521 10.79 -6.14 -18.03
C TYR A 521 11.93 -5.15 -18.23
N ILE A 522 12.97 -5.55 -18.94
CA ILE A 522 14.11 -4.71 -19.29
C ILE A 522 14.41 -4.95 -20.77
N SER A 523 14.32 -3.90 -21.58
CA SER A 523 14.53 -4.01 -23.02
C SER A 523 16.01 -4.23 -23.35
N PRO A 524 16.34 -4.85 -24.50
CA PRO A 524 17.72 -4.96 -24.97
C PRO A 524 18.42 -3.61 -25.12
N GLU A 525 17.68 -2.55 -25.43
CA GLU A 525 18.19 -1.18 -25.53
C GLU A 525 18.55 -0.60 -24.15
N GLU A 526 17.73 -0.86 -23.14
CA GLU A 526 17.98 -0.40 -21.76
C GLU A 526 19.19 -1.13 -21.14
N TRP A 527 19.31 -2.43 -21.40
CA TRP A 527 20.43 -3.26 -20.96
C TRP A 527 20.77 -4.33 -22.02
N PRO A 528 21.85 -4.16 -22.80
CA PRO A 528 22.20 -5.09 -23.88
C PRO A 528 22.88 -6.38 -23.39
N GLU A 529 23.50 -6.34 -22.20
CA GLU A 529 24.21 -7.48 -21.63
C GLU A 529 23.24 -8.62 -21.23
N GLN A 530 23.75 -9.85 -21.21
CA GLN A 530 22.94 -11.02 -20.88
C GLN A 530 22.70 -11.19 -19.36
N THR A 531 23.57 -10.62 -18.53
CA THR A 531 23.56 -10.78 -17.08
C THR A 531 23.73 -9.43 -16.39
N TYR A 532 23.30 -9.34 -15.13
CA TYR A 532 23.62 -8.21 -14.27
C TYR A 532 24.90 -8.47 -13.47
N PRO A 533 25.63 -7.40 -13.06
CA PRO A 533 26.67 -7.55 -12.05
C PRO A 533 26.08 -8.00 -10.71
N PRO A 534 26.88 -8.53 -9.75
CA PRO A 534 26.35 -8.92 -8.45
C PRO A 534 25.63 -7.79 -7.72
N TRP A 535 24.42 -8.07 -7.24
CA TRP A 535 23.56 -7.15 -6.48
C TRP A 535 22.93 -7.86 -5.27
N ALA A 536 22.31 -7.11 -4.37
CA ALA A 536 21.65 -7.63 -3.17
C ALA A 536 20.15 -7.42 -3.26
N HIS A 537 19.34 -8.41 -2.89
CA HIS A 537 17.89 -8.33 -3.04
C HIS A 537 17.23 -7.19 -2.25
N GLY A 538 16.17 -6.62 -2.83
CA GLY A 538 15.42 -5.46 -2.34
C GLY A 538 14.91 -5.47 -0.88
N PRO A 539 14.50 -6.60 -0.25
CA PRO A 539 13.96 -6.57 1.11
C PRO A 539 14.89 -5.96 2.15
N GLY A 540 16.20 -6.06 1.93
CA GLY A 540 17.16 -5.32 2.75
C GLY A 540 18.61 -5.63 2.42
N TYR A 541 19.40 -4.58 2.26
CA TYR A 541 20.85 -4.67 2.08
C TYR A 541 21.57 -3.49 2.73
N VAL A 542 22.84 -3.67 3.04
CA VAL A 542 23.71 -2.69 3.69
C VAL A 542 24.92 -2.39 2.81
N VAL A 543 25.24 -1.12 2.65
CA VAL A 543 26.48 -0.64 2.04
C VAL A 543 27.36 0.09 3.06
N SER A 544 28.67 0.03 2.88
CA SER A 544 29.60 0.87 3.64
C SER A 544 29.47 2.35 3.27
N ASN A 545 29.83 3.23 4.21
CA ASN A 545 29.76 4.69 4.01
C ASN A 545 30.48 5.17 2.74
N ASP A 546 31.62 4.57 2.37
CA ASP A 546 32.39 4.98 1.20
C ASP A 546 31.70 4.65 -0.13
N ILE A 547 30.96 3.53 -0.21
CA ILE A 547 30.09 3.24 -1.36
C ILE A 547 28.96 4.27 -1.43
N ALA A 548 28.22 4.48 -0.34
CA ALA A 548 27.12 5.46 -0.31
C ALA A 548 27.60 6.88 -0.67
N LYS A 549 28.80 7.26 -0.19
CA LYS A 549 29.41 8.57 -0.49
C LYS A 549 29.83 8.67 -1.96
N ALA A 550 30.33 7.60 -2.55
CA ALA A 550 30.66 7.55 -3.97
C ALA A 550 29.39 7.65 -4.84
N VAL A 551 28.27 7.03 -4.45
CA VAL A 551 26.97 7.21 -5.11
C VAL A 551 26.57 8.68 -5.11
N SER A 552 26.52 9.34 -3.94
CA SER A 552 26.18 10.78 -3.86
C SER A 552 27.13 11.66 -4.69
N ALA A 553 28.45 11.40 -4.61
CA ALA A 553 29.43 12.18 -5.35
C ALA A 553 29.27 12.04 -6.87
N ARG A 554 28.97 10.83 -7.37
CA ARG A 554 28.71 10.58 -8.79
C ARG A 554 27.40 11.20 -9.27
N TYR A 555 26.36 11.14 -8.43
CA TYR A 555 25.09 11.84 -8.68
C TYR A 555 25.31 13.34 -8.90
N LYS A 556 26.01 14.01 -7.96
CA LYS A 556 26.32 15.44 -8.06
C LYS A 556 27.17 15.81 -9.27
N LYS A 557 27.99 14.88 -9.77
CA LYS A 557 28.81 15.05 -10.97
C LYS A 557 28.07 14.73 -12.27
N GLY A 558 26.82 14.28 -12.21
CA GLY A 558 26.07 13.86 -13.40
C GLY A 558 26.51 12.52 -13.98
N SER A 559 27.40 11.78 -13.32
CA SER A 559 28.02 10.56 -13.85
C SER A 559 27.41 9.25 -13.33
N LEU A 560 26.35 9.34 -12.53
CA LEU A 560 25.63 8.18 -12.02
C LEU A 560 24.57 7.76 -13.03
N LYS A 561 24.69 6.55 -13.59
CA LYS A 561 23.68 5.99 -14.52
C LYS A 561 22.48 5.51 -13.73
N MET A 562 21.32 6.12 -13.92
CA MET A 562 20.07 5.66 -13.32
C MET A 562 19.58 4.37 -14.00
N PHE A 563 18.89 3.54 -13.22
CA PHE A 563 18.33 2.27 -13.66
C PHE A 563 17.08 1.98 -12.82
N LYS A 564 15.98 1.51 -13.44
CA LYS A 564 14.68 1.44 -12.75
C LYS A 564 14.58 0.37 -11.65
N LEU A 565 15.33 -0.73 -11.78
CA LEU A 565 15.43 -1.75 -10.74
C LEU A 565 16.50 -1.31 -9.75
N GLU A 566 16.07 -0.75 -8.63
CA GLU A 566 16.92 -0.07 -7.65
C GLU A 566 18.04 -0.94 -7.05
N ASP A 567 17.71 -2.18 -6.73
CA ASP A 567 18.66 -3.16 -6.17
C ASP A 567 19.75 -3.53 -7.19
N VAL A 568 19.35 -3.74 -8.45
CA VAL A 568 20.26 -3.91 -9.58
C VAL A 568 21.07 -2.63 -9.84
N ALA A 569 20.47 -1.44 -9.70
CA ALA A 569 21.15 -0.16 -9.86
C ALA A 569 22.32 -0.02 -8.89
N MET A 570 22.12 -0.38 -7.62
CA MET A 570 23.20 -0.41 -6.62
C MET A 570 24.33 -1.36 -7.04
N GLY A 571 24.00 -2.56 -7.54
CA GLY A 571 24.99 -3.51 -8.06
C GLY A 571 25.79 -2.96 -9.25
N ILE A 572 25.12 -2.27 -10.18
CA ILE A 572 25.75 -1.59 -11.33
C ILE A 572 26.73 -0.52 -10.83
N TRP A 573 26.29 0.36 -9.92
CA TRP A 573 27.14 1.43 -9.41
C TRP A 573 28.39 0.89 -8.71
N ILE A 574 28.23 -0.15 -7.89
CA ILE A 574 29.34 -0.82 -7.19
C ILE A 574 30.28 -1.49 -8.19
N ALA A 575 29.76 -2.15 -9.23
CA ALA A 575 30.58 -2.76 -10.27
C ALA A 575 31.44 -1.71 -10.99
N ASP A 576 30.88 -0.54 -11.28
CA ASP A 576 31.65 0.56 -11.88
C ASP A 576 32.69 1.14 -10.91
N MET A 577 32.40 1.24 -9.62
CA MET A 577 33.41 1.62 -8.61
C MET A 577 34.54 0.58 -8.51
N LYS A 578 34.20 -0.70 -8.63
CA LYS A 578 35.18 -1.80 -8.61
C LYS A 578 36.10 -1.75 -9.82
N LYS A 579 35.57 -1.44 -11.02
CA LYS A 579 36.38 -1.20 -12.23
C LYS A 579 37.35 -0.02 -12.06
N GLU A 580 36.95 1.00 -11.29
CA GLU A 580 37.78 2.16 -10.95
C GLU A 580 38.74 1.92 -9.77
N GLY A 581 38.85 0.68 -9.27
CA GLY A 581 39.84 0.28 -8.26
C GLY A 581 39.32 0.25 -6.82
N LEU A 582 38.03 0.43 -6.58
CA LEU A 582 37.46 0.19 -5.24
C LEU A 582 37.50 -1.31 -4.93
N ASN A 583 38.17 -1.69 -3.84
CA ASN A 583 38.11 -3.06 -3.35
C ASN A 583 36.74 -3.31 -2.71
N VAL A 584 35.92 -4.14 -3.35
CA VAL A 584 34.55 -4.45 -2.91
C VAL A 584 34.45 -5.88 -2.41
N GLN A 585 33.91 -6.04 -1.21
CA GLN A 585 33.56 -7.32 -0.61
C GLN A 585 32.04 -7.50 -0.57
N TYR A 586 31.59 -8.58 -1.20
CA TYR A 586 30.20 -9.04 -1.19
C TYR A 586 30.03 -10.05 -0.05
N VAL A 587 29.15 -9.78 0.90
CA VAL A 587 28.83 -10.68 2.02
C VAL A 587 27.39 -11.14 1.90
N LYS A 588 27.23 -12.44 1.64
CA LYS A 588 25.91 -13.07 1.50
C LYS A 588 25.32 -13.40 2.87
N GLU A 589 24.13 -12.88 3.15
CA GLU A 589 23.28 -13.25 4.30
C GLU A 589 22.06 -14.02 3.79
N GLU A 590 22.05 -15.33 4.00
CA GLU A 590 20.98 -16.22 3.50
C GLU A 590 19.69 -16.14 4.32
N LYS A 591 19.75 -15.50 5.49
CA LYS A 591 18.58 -15.27 6.37
C LYS A 591 17.84 -13.98 6.05
N VAL A 592 18.21 -13.28 4.98
CA VAL A 592 17.36 -12.27 4.35
C VAL A 592 16.43 -13.02 3.38
N TYR A 593 15.13 -13.04 3.67
CA TYR A 593 14.15 -13.75 2.87
C TYR A 593 13.41 -12.79 1.91
N ASN A 594 13.35 -13.17 0.63
CA ASN A 594 12.60 -12.43 -0.39
C ASN A 594 11.09 -12.59 -0.28
N GLU A 595 10.63 -13.70 0.28
CA GLU A 595 9.21 -13.97 0.43
C GLU A 595 8.95 -14.79 1.72
N GLY A 596 7.86 -14.45 2.41
CA GLY A 596 7.48 -15.00 3.69
C GLY A 596 8.51 -14.78 4.81
N CYS A 597 8.64 -15.82 5.63
CA CYS A 597 9.46 -15.85 6.83
C CYS A 597 9.92 -17.30 7.05
N LYS A 598 11.17 -17.48 7.51
CA LYS A 598 11.62 -18.75 8.12
C LYS A 598 12.32 -18.48 9.45
N ASP A 599 12.18 -19.42 10.39
CA ASP A 599 12.78 -19.30 11.71
C ASP A 599 14.29 -19.00 11.61
N GLY A 600 14.76 -18.08 12.44
CA GLY A 600 16.12 -17.56 12.39
C GLY A 600 16.36 -16.45 11.36
N TYR A 601 15.30 -15.86 10.77
CA TYR A 601 15.40 -14.73 9.85
C TYR A 601 16.20 -13.55 10.42
N VAL A 602 16.93 -12.86 9.54
CA VAL A 602 17.51 -11.53 9.77
C VAL A 602 16.59 -10.47 9.17
N VAL A 603 16.05 -10.74 7.98
CA VAL A 603 14.98 -9.94 7.36
C VAL A 603 13.89 -10.89 6.88
N ALA A 604 12.65 -10.61 7.26
CA ALA A 604 11.46 -11.30 6.74
C ALA A 604 10.62 -10.33 5.90
N HIS A 605 10.07 -10.80 4.79
CA HIS A 605 9.36 -9.99 3.79
C HIS A 605 8.51 -10.94 2.94
N TYR A 606 7.28 -10.66 2.53
CA TYR A 606 6.42 -9.52 2.81
C TYR A 606 5.71 -9.68 4.17
N GLN A 607 5.83 -8.69 5.05
CA GLN A 607 5.18 -8.66 6.36
C GLN A 607 4.16 -7.52 6.41
N GLY A 608 2.89 -7.87 6.63
CA GLY A 608 1.85 -6.88 6.88
C GLY A 608 1.92 -6.34 8.31
N PRO A 609 1.15 -5.27 8.62
CA PRO A 609 1.15 -4.67 9.96
C PRO A 609 0.90 -5.66 11.11
N ARG A 610 0.02 -6.64 10.91
CA ARG A 610 -0.31 -7.64 11.94
C ARG A 610 0.80 -8.67 12.10
N GLU A 611 1.38 -9.11 10.98
CA GLU A 611 2.49 -10.05 10.96
C GLU A 611 3.71 -9.43 11.65
N MET A 612 4.04 -8.16 11.38
CA MET A 612 5.12 -7.45 12.07
C MET A 612 4.95 -7.42 13.59
N LEU A 613 3.74 -7.11 14.07
CA LEU A 613 3.43 -7.10 15.50
C LEU A 613 3.60 -8.48 16.13
N CYS A 614 3.14 -9.53 15.45
CA CYS A 614 3.32 -10.91 15.89
C CYS A 614 4.80 -11.33 15.93
N LEU A 615 5.60 -10.99 14.90
CA LEU A 615 7.03 -11.27 14.86
C LEU A 615 7.76 -10.57 16.01
N TRP A 616 7.40 -9.31 16.29
CA TRP A 616 7.96 -8.55 17.40
C TRP A 616 7.63 -9.16 18.75
N GLN A 617 6.37 -9.53 18.97
CA GLN A 617 5.94 -10.18 20.21
C GLN A 617 6.75 -11.46 20.47
N LYS A 618 6.93 -12.32 19.46
CA LYS A 618 7.74 -13.54 19.59
C LYS A 618 9.20 -13.26 19.97
N ILE A 619 9.77 -12.18 19.43
CA ILE A 619 11.14 -11.75 19.80
C ILE A 619 11.18 -11.28 21.26
N GLN A 620 10.19 -10.52 21.72
CA GLN A 620 10.12 -10.05 23.10
C GLN A 620 9.95 -11.21 24.10
N GLU A 621 9.18 -12.23 23.76
CA GLU A 621 8.89 -13.37 24.65
C GLU A 621 10.05 -14.38 24.73
N GLY A 622 10.77 -14.61 23.62
CA GLY A 622 11.69 -15.74 23.52
C GLY A 622 13.10 -15.42 23.04
N GLN A 623 13.40 -14.18 22.63
CA GLN A 623 14.66 -13.79 21.96
C GLN A 623 15.02 -14.63 20.72
N VAL A 624 14.09 -15.44 20.20
CA VAL A 624 14.29 -16.27 19.00
C VAL A 624 13.40 -15.74 17.88
N ALA A 625 13.99 -15.54 16.70
CA ALA A 625 13.24 -15.23 15.48
C ALA A 625 12.40 -16.45 15.06
N LYS A 626 11.11 -16.41 15.38
CA LYS A 626 10.13 -17.42 14.98
C LYS A 626 9.05 -16.79 14.13
N CYS A 627 8.69 -17.45 13.04
CA CYS A 627 7.65 -16.96 12.15
C CYS A 627 6.27 -17.05 12.76
N CYS A 628 5.38 -16.17 12.32
CA CYS A 628 3.96 -16.24 12.64
C CYS A 628 3.30 -17.40 11.88
N GLY A 629 2.45 -18.18 12.54
CA GLY A 629 1.71 -19.29 11.90
C GLY A 629 2.25 -20.71 12.11
N GLY A 630 3.25 -20.94 12.97
CA GLY A 630 3.55 -22.27 13.52
C GLY A 630 2.71 -22.56 14.76
N ASP A 631 1.96 -23.66 14.73
CA ASP A 631 0.97 -24.19 15.70
C ASP A 631 -0.50 -23.93 15.32
N ARG A 632 -0.94 -24.56 14.22
CA ARG A 632 -2.30 -25.11 14.09
C ARG A 632 -2.25 -26.47 13.41
#